data_AF-A0A7S4U905-F1
#
_entry.id   AF-A0A7S4U905-F1
#
_cell.length_a   1.000
_cell.length_b   1.000
_cell.length_c   1.000
_cell.angle_alpha   90.00
_cell.angle_beta   90.00
_cell.angle_gamma   90.00
#
_symmetry.space_group_name_H-M   'P 1'
#
loop_
_entity.id
_entity.type
_entity.pdbx_description
1 polymer ?
#
loop_
_entity_poly.entity_id
_entity_poly.type
_entity_poly.pdbx_seq_one_letter_code
_entity_poly.pdbx_strand_id
1 'polypeptide(L)'
;MKDISNGETVDDETHKKIHHLLRRHGGQQSIISFNFLTTALLSSMREKDIRLVNPFITENLPTLFDVVSMVLFYACRVQQSKRARFQAVALKENVRRLHQNLGGGDLPSQKVLDQSFQMIEQSSSALAQTVTAKRYYVREQGEKQTFVYDPRFLVVEYVFGILLRKRQVEMVESFVSSIRNGDSRVQQMIMGQGKTTVVGPLLVLILADGNSLVTQVMPTALLEQTRNVLRNRFNSVITKKVYTLQFDRGWEDSAELVEALYAKLDSARRHRCVVCAPPE
;
A
#
# COMPACT_ATOMS: atom_id res chain seq x y z
N MET A 1 8.02 -58.75 5.64
CA MET A 1 6.65 -58.37 5.24
C MET A 1 6.30 -56.96 5.70
N LYS A 2 7.19 -55.97 5.52
CA LYS A 2 7.00 -54.60 6.08
C LYS A 2 7.30 -53.44 5.13
N ASP A 3 7.50 -53.67 3.83
CA ASP A 3 7.99 -52.63 2.90
C ASP A 3 7.14 -52.41 1.64
N ILE A 4 5.90 -52.92 1.57
CA ILE A 4 5.05 -52.75 0.37
C ILE A 4 4.14 -51.51 0.48
N SER A 5 3.83 -51.02 1.69
CA SER A 5 2.92 -49.89 1.89
C SER A 5 3.51 -48.50 1.56
N ASN A 6 4.83 -48.36 1.48
CA ASN A 6 5.47 -47.07 1.17
C ASN A 6 5.56 -46.78 -0.34
N GLY A 7 5.41 -47.79 -1.20
CA GLY A 7 5.47 -47.63 -2.66
C GLY A 7 4.20 -47.03 -3.26
N GLU A 8 3.02 -47.45 -2.78
CA GLU A 8 1.73 -46.98 -3.29
C GLU A 8 1.44 -45.52 -2.94
N THR A 9 1.87 -45.05 -1.77
CA THR A 9 1.65 -43.65 -1.35
C THR A 9 2.48 -42.64 -2.13
N VAL A 10 3.69 -43.02 -2.55
CA VAL A 10 4.60 -42.15 -3.31
C VAL A 10 4.12 -42.00 -4.77
N ASP A 11 3.56 -43.06 -5.34
CA ASP A 11 2.99 -43.03 -6.70
C ASP A 11 1.70 -42.19 -6.76
N ASP A 12 0.82 -42.30 -5.76
CA ASP A 12 -0.40 -41.50 -5.66
C ASP A 12 -0.11 -39.99 -5.45
N GLU A 13 0.88 -39.63 -4.62
CA GLU A 13 1.28 -38.23 -4.44
C GLU A 13 1.88 -37.63 -5.72
N THR A 14 2.71 -38.42 -6.41
CA THR A 14 3.29 -38.03 -7.71
C THR A 14 2.20 -37.83 -8.75
N HIS A 15 1.20 -38.72 -8.80
CA HIS A 15 0.06 -38.63 -9.70
C HIS A 15 -0.77 -37.35 -9.44
N LYS A 16 -1.05 -37.05 -8.16
CA LYS A 16 -1.75 -35.82 -7.76
C LYS A 16 -0.96 -34.56 -8.14
N LYS A 17 0.38 -34.57 -8.00
CA LYS A 17 1.24 -33.45 -8.38
C LYS A 17 1.27 -33.24 -9.89
N ILE A 18 1.38 -34.30 -10.69
CA ILE A 18 1.33 -34.23 -12.16
C ILE A 18 -0.02 -33.70 -12.61
N HIS A 19 -1.11 -34.21 -12.05
CA HIS A 19 -2.47 -33.74 -12.36
C HIS A 19 -2.67 -32.26 -11.99
N HIS A 20 -2.13 -31.80 -10.86
CA HIS A 20 -2.09 -30.37 -10.50
C HIS A 20 -1.31 -29.54 -11.52
N LEU A 21 -0.12 -29.99 -11.95
CA LEU A 21 0.68 -29.29 -12.96
C LEU A 21 -0.02 -29.24 -14.33
N LEU A 22 -0.69 -30.32 -14.74
CA LEU A 22 -1.48 -30.35 -15.99
C LEU A 22 -2.67 -29.39 -15.91
N ARG A 23 -3.40 -29.37 -14.79
CA ARG A 23 -4.49 -28.40 -14.56
C ARG A 23 -3.99 -26.96 -14.60
N ARG A 24 -2.81 -26.70 -14.03
CA ARG A 24 -2.16 -25.38 -14.10
C ARG A 24 -1.79 -25.02 -15.54
N HIS A 25 -1.22 -25.95 -16.32
CA HIS A 25 -0.88 -25.71 -17.73
C HIS A 25 -2.14 -25.44 -18.57
N GLY A 26 -3.23 -26.16 -18.28
CA GLY A 26 -4.55 -25.94 -18.88
C GLY A 26 -5.31 -24.71 -18.36
N GLY A 27 -4.71 -23.87 -17.50
CA GLY A 27 -5.34 -22.66 -16.95
C GLY A 27 -6.46 -22.90 -15.92
N GLN A 28 -6.66 -24.15 -15.50
CA GLN A 28 -7.71 -24.54 -14.54
C GLN A 28 -7.29 -24.30 -13.08
N GLN A 29 -6.03 -23.94 -12.83
CA GLN A 29 -5.53 -23.56 -11.51
C GLN A 29 -4.70 -22.27 -11.56
N SER A 30 -4.87 -21.44 -10.54
CA SER A 30 -4.18 -20.16 -10.42
C SER A 30 -2.69 -20.33 -10.16
N ILE A 31 -1.91 -19.39 -10.68
CA ILE A 31 -0.45 -19.34 -10.50
C ILE A 31 -0.13 -18.42 -9.33
N ILE A 32 0.83 -18.82 -8.50
CA ILE A 32 1.43 -17.94 -7.50
C ILE A 32 2.25 -16.87 -8.23
N SER A 33 1.65 -15.69 -8.38
CA SER A 33 2.30 -14.52 -8.96
C SER A 33 2.95 -13.67 -7.87
N PHE A 34 3.86 -12.77 -8.26
CA PHE A 34 4.46 -11.82 -7.33
C PHE A 34 3.42 -10.91 -6.67
N ASN A 35 2.38 -10.50 -7.41
CA ASN A 35 1.27 -9.71 -6.87
C ASN A 35 0.46 -10.49 -5.83
N PHE A 36 0.26 -11.79 -6.05
CA PHE A 36 -0.37 -12.67 -5.07
C PHE A 36 0.47 -12.76 -3.80
N LEU A 37 1.79 -12.99 -3.91
CA LEU A 37 2.69 -13.02 -2.76
C LEU A 37 2.72 -11.69 -1.99
N THR A 38 2.73 -10.57 -2.71
CA THR A 38 2.68 -9.23 -2.12
C THR A 38 1.37 -8.99 -1.38
N THR A 39 0.25 -9.48 -1.92
CA THR A 39 -1.06 -9.40 -1.26
C THR A 39 -1.14 -10.35 -0.06
N ALA A 40 -0.55 -11.53 -0.15
CA ALA A 40 -0.49 -12.50 0.95
C ALA A 40 0.27 -11.95 2.16
N LEU A 41 1.25 -11.04 1.99
CA LEU A 41 1.89 -10.32 3.10
C LEU A 41 0.90 -9.51 3.97
N LEU A 42 -0.25 -9.14 3.41
CA LEU A 42 -1.31 -8.41 4.11
C LEU A 42 -2.25 -9.33 4.89
N SER A 43 -2.21 -10.64 4.64
CA SER A 43 -3.11 -11.62 5.22
C SER A 43 -2.55 -12.17 6.53
N SER A 44 -3.40 -12.26 7.55
CA SER A 44 -3.09 -13.00 8.78
C SER A 44 -3.02 -14.52 8.55
N MET A 45 -3.59 -15.00 7.44
CA MET A 45 -3.67 -16.43 7.08
C MET A 45 -2.77 -16.77 5.87
N ARG A 46 -1.73 -15.97 5.62
CA ARG A 46 -0.87 -16.01 4.43
C ARG A 46 -0.38 -17.40 4.02
N GLU A 47 -0.08 -18.27 4.97
CA GLU A 47 0.38 -19.64 4.68
C GLU A 47 -0.76 -20.54 4.17
N LYS A 48 -1.96 -20.41 4.74
CA LYS A 48 -3.14 -21.12 4.26
C LYS A 48 -3.52 -20.64 2.86
N ASP A 49 -3.45 -19.33 2.63
CA ASP A 49 -3.77 -18.74 1.33
C ASP A 49 -2.86 -19.29 0.21
N ILE A 50 -1.55 -19.43 0.47
CA ILE A 50 -0.61 -20.04 -0.47
C ILE A 50 -0.91 -21.52 -0.70
N ARG A 51 -1.16 -22.29 0.37
CA ARG A 51 -1.45 -23.73 0.28
C ARG A 51 -2.77 -24.02 -0.45
N LEU A 52 -3.74 -23.11 -0.43
CA LEU A 52 -4.97 -23.22 -1.22
C LEU A 52 -4.70 -23.12 -2.73
N VAL A 53 -3.73 -22.29 -3.13
CA VAL A 53 -3.34 -22.15 -4.54
C VAL A 53 -2.45 -23.31 -4.98
N ASN A 54 -1.50 -23.72 -4.14
CA ASN A 54 -0.63 -24.86 -4.40
C ASN A 54 -0.43 -25.71 -3.13
N PRO A 55 -1.17 -26.82 -3.00
CA PRO A 55 -1.08 -27.73 -1.85
C PRO A 55 0.29 -28.41 -1.69
N PHE A 56 1.08 -28.49 -2.76
CA PHE A 56 2.35 -29.23 -2.80
C PHE A 56 3.56 -28.39 -2.38
N ILE A 57 3.35 -27.17 -1.88
CA ILE A 57 4.44 -26.36 -1.35
C ILE A 57 4.86 -26.91 0.01
N THR A 58 6.05 -27.52 0.02
CA THR A 58 6.73 -28.05 1.22
C THR A 58 7.80 -27.11 1.76
N GLU A 59 8.12 -26.04 1.04
CA GLU A 59 9.18 -25.09 1.40
C GLU A 59 8.83 -24.22 2.61
N ASN A 60 9.88 -23.62 3.21
CA ASN A 60 9.78 -22.70 4.34
C ASN A 60 9.11 -21.38 3.92
N LEU A 61 7.78 -21.33 4.03
CA LEU A 61 6.95 -20.16 3.70
C LEU A 61 7.39 -18.87 4.42
N PRO A 62 7.76 -18.90 5.72
CA PRO A 62 8.38 -17.74 6.38
C PRO A 62 9.55 -17.12 5.60
N THR A 63 10.53 -17.94 5.18
CA THR A 63 11.68 -17.46 4.40
C THR A 63 11.26 -16.84 3.07
N LEU A 64 10.24 -17.42 2.40
CA LEU A 64 9.69 -16.84 1.17
C LEU A 64 9.14 -15.43 1.42
N PHE A 65 8.40 -15.21 2.50
CA PHE A 65 7.86 -13.89 2.83
C PHE A 65 8.95 -12.88 3.22
N ASP A 66 10.04 -13.33 3.83
CA ASP A 66 11.21 -12.49 4.10
C ASP A 66 11.87 -12.05 2.79
N VAL A 67 12.06 -12.98 1.84
CA VAL A 67 12.59 -12.66 0.51
C VAL A 67 11.67 -11.70 -0.25
N VAL A 68 10.35 -11.92 -0.24
CA VAL A 68 9.38 -10.99 -0.85
C VAL A 68 9.51 -9.61 -0.21
N SER A 69 9.59 -9.53 1.12
CA SER A 69 9.78 -8.26 1.82
C SER A 69 11.09 -7.58 1.45
N MET A 70 12.19 -8.32 1.32
CA MET A 70 13.48 -7.80 0.85
C MET A 70 13.37 -7.23 -0.56
N VAL A 71 12.67 -7.91 -1.47
CA VAL A 71 12.40 -7.41 -2.84
C VAL A 71 11.60 -6.12 -2.79
N LEU A 72 10.58 -6.01 -1.94
CA LEU A 72 9.79 -4.78 -1.79
C LEU A 72 10.63 -3.63 -1.24
N PHE A 73 11.46 -3.87 -0.21
CA PHE A 73 12.39 -2.87 0.32
C PHE A 73 13.38 -2.39 -0.75
N TYR A 74 13.93 -3.33 -1.52
CA TYR A 74 14.84 -3.05 -2.62
C TYR A 74 14.15 -2.20 -3.70
N ALA A 75 12.96 -2.59 -4.15
CA ALA A 75 12.19 -1.83 -5.13
C ALA A 75 11.90 -0.40 -4.64
N CYS A 76 11.49 -0.24 -3.38
CA CYS A 76 11.30 1.08 -2.77
C CYS A 76 12.61 1.87 -2.74
N ARG A 77 13.75 1.24 -2.42
CA ARG A 77 15.05 1.92 -2.41
C ARG A 77 15.45 2.38 -3.81
N VAL A 78 15.25 1.56 -4.84
CA VAL A 78 15.48 1.94 -6.24
C VAL A 78 14.62 3.15 -6.62
N GLN A 79 13.35 3.17 -6.24
CA GLN A 79 12.46 4.32 -6.48
C GLN A 79 12.97 5.60 -5.78
N GLN A 80 13.42 5.50 -4.53
CA GLN A 80 14.01 6.65 -3.82
C GLN A 80 15.29 7.15 -4.49
N SER A 81 16.21 6.26 -4.86
CA SER A 81 17.45 6.63 -5.55
C SER A 81 17.17 7.32 -6.90
N LYS A 82 16.18 6.83 -7.65
CA LYS A 82 15.74 7.47 -8.90
C LYS A 82 15.20 8.88 -8.66
N ARG A 83 14.39 9.08 -7.61
CA ARG A 83 13.87 10.40 -7.22
C ARG A 83 14.98 11.36 -6.80
N ALA A 84 15.90 10.91 -5.94
CA ALA A 84 17.04 11.70 -5.52
C ALA A 84 17.92 12.10 -6.71
N ARG A 85 18.20 11.16 -7.63
CA ARG A 85 18.93 11.47 -8.88
C ARG A 85 18.22 12.55 -9.69
N PHE A 86 16.91 12.43 -9.88
CA PHE A 86 16.14 13.41 -10.62
C PHE A 86 16.22 14.81 -9.98
N GLN A 87 16.07 14.91 -8.66
CA GLN A 87 16.21 16.16 -7.92
C GLN A 87 17.64 16.73 -8.00
N ALA A 88 18.67 15.88 -7.93
CA ALA A 88 20.06 16.29 -8.05
C ALA A 88 20.39 16.85 -9.45
N VAL A 89 19.86 16.22 -10.51
CA VAL A 89 20.00 16.71 -11.88
C VAL A 89 19.29 18.06 -12.05
N ALA A 90 18.07 18.21 -11.52
CA ALA A 90 17.34 19.47 -11.55
C ALA A 90 18.07 20.59 -10.79
N LEU A 91 18.62 20.31 -9.61
CA LEU A 91 19.44 21.24 -8.84
C LEU A 91 20.69 21.66 -9.60
N LYS A 92 21.41 20.70 -10.20
CA LYS A 92 22.60 20.97 -11.03
C LYS A 92 22.26 21.92 -12.19
N GLU A 93 21.12 21.70 -12.84
CA GLU A 93 20.66 22.55 -13.94
C GLU A 93 20.31 23.96 -13.46
N ASN A 94 19.66 24.11 -12.30
CA ASN A 94 19.38 25.43 -11.71
C ASN A 94 20.68 26.20 -11.39
N VAL A 95 21.69 25.52 -10.83
CA VAL A 95 23.01 26.13 -10.57
C VAL A 95 23.72 26.51 -11.88
N ARG A 96 23.66 25.65 -12.90
CA ARG A 96 24.23 25.93 -14.22
C ARG A 96 23.59 27.16 -14.86
N ARG A 97 22.27 27.31 -14.79
CA ARG A 97 21.55 28.48 -15.30
C ARG A 97 21.97 29.76 -14.60
N LEU A 98 22.13 29.73 -13.27
CA LEU A 98 22.65 30.87 -12.52
C LEU A 98 24.06 31.25 -12.97
N HIS A 99 24.95 30.26 -13.15
CA HIS A 99 26.31 30.50 -13.62
C HIS A 99 26.33 31.12 -15.03
N GLN A 100 25.47 30.65 -15.94
CA GLN A 100 25.35 31.21 -17.29
C GLN A 100 24.83 32.66 -17.27
N ASN A 101 23.85 32.96 -16.42
CA ASN A 101 23.32 34.31 -16.28
C ASN A 101 24.35 35.29 -15.70
N LEU A 102 25.28 34.81 -14.86
CA LEU A 102 26.38 35.63 -14.32
C LEU A 102 27.55 35.78 -15.29
N GLY A 103 27.72 34.86 -16.24
CA GLY A 103 28.78 34.90 -17.25
C GLY A 103 28.42 35.69 -18.52
N GLY A 104 27.17 36.16 -18.64
CA GLY A 104 26.76 37.10 -19.70
C GLY A 104 27.34 38.50 -19.45
N GLY A 105 27.71 39.21 -20.52
CA GLY A 105 28.33 40.54 -20.42
C GLY A 105 27.45 41.62 -19.75
N ASP A 106 26.13 41.39 -19.68
CA ASP A 106 25.19 42.21 -18.92
C ASP A 106 24.88 41.57 -17.57
N LEU A 107 25.04 42.34 -16.48
CA LEU A 107 24.66 41.90 -15.14
C LEU A 107 23.15 41.65 -15.06
N PRO A 108 22.71 40.45 -14.63
CA PRO A 108 21.29 40.15 -14.47
C PRO A 108 20.68 41.03 -13.38
N SER A 109 19.43 41.43 -13.57
CA SER A 109 18.70 42.22 -12.57
C SER A 109 18.61 41.49 -11.22
N GLN A 110 18.63 42.25 -10.12
CA GLN A 110 18.55 41.70 -8.76
C GLN A 110 17.38 40.72 -8.57
N LYS A 111 16.22 41.02 -9.16
CA LYS A 111 15.04 40.14 -9.12
C LYS A 111 15.30 38.74 -9.70
N VAL A 112 16.07 38.64 -10.78
CA VAL A 112 16.40 37.36 -11.43
C VAL A 112 17.37 36.55 -10.58
N LEU A 113 18.32 37.21 -9.92
CA LEU A 113 19.24 36.58 -8.98
C LEU A 113 18.48 36.02 -7.77
N ASP A 114 17.63 36.84 -7.15
CA ASP A 114 16.84 36.43 -5.97
C ASP A 114 15.93 35.22 -6.29
N GLN A 115 15.27 35.23 -7.45
CA GLN A 115 14.47 34.09 -7.91
C GLN A 115 15.31 32.83 -8.12
N SER A 116 16.50 32.96 -8.70
CA SER A 116 17.41 31.83 -8.94
C SER A 116 17.90 31.24 -7.62
N PHE A 117 18.27 32.08 -6.64
CA PHE A 117 18.67 31.63 -5.30
C PHE A 117 17.53 30.91 -4.59
N GLN A 118 16.31 31.46 -4.62
CA GLN A 118 15.14 30.80 -4.03
C GLN A 118 14.86 29.43 -4.67
N MET A 119 14.97 29.31 -6.00
CA MET A 119 14.78 28.02 -6.69
C MET A 119 15.86 27.00 -6.32
N ILE A 120 17.13 27.43 -6.21
CA ILE A 120 18.24 26.58 -5.80
C ILE A 120 18.05 26.11 -4.35
N GLU A 121 17.67 27.01 -3.44
CA GLU A 121 17.42 26.71 -2.04
C GLU A 121 16.27 25.71 -1.87
N GLN A 122 15.15 25.92 -2.56
CA GLN A 122 14.02 25.00 -2.55
C GLN A 122 14.42 23.61 -3.09
N SER A 123 15.17 23.58 -4.20
CA SER A 123 15.60 22.33 -4.85
C SER A 123 16.63 21.58 -4.00
N SER A 124 17.56 22.29 -3.35
CA SER A 124 18.58 21.70 -2.48
C SER A 124 17.96 21.14 -1.20
N SER A 125 17.02 21.88 -0.59
CA SER A 125 16.25 21.43 0.57
C SER A 125 15.44 20.18 0.23
N ALA A 126 14.75 20.16 -0.92
CA ALA A 126 13.99 19.00 -1.37
C ALA A 126 14.87 17.76 -1.63
N LEU A 127 16.06 17.94 -2.21
CA LEU A 127 17.03 16.85 -2.40
C LEU A 127 17.56 16.34 -1.05
N ALA A 128 17.95 17.25 -0.16
CA ALA A 128 18.44 16.90 1.17
C ALA A 128 17.40 16.06 1.92
N GLN A 129 16.14 16.50 1.94
CA GLN A 129 15.03 15.77 2.55
C GLN A 129 14.87 14.35 1.99
N THR A 130 15.03 14.15 0.67
CA THR A 130 14.94 12.81 0.06
C THR A 130 16.12 11.93 0.45
N VAL A 131 17.34 12.47 0.48
CA VAL A 131 18.57 11.70 0.78
C VAL A 131 18.64 11.32 2.25
N THR A 132 18.21 12.22 3.15
CA THR A 132 18.18 11.97 4.60
C THR A 132 16.90 11.27 5.07
N ALA A 133 16.01 10.91 4.15
CA ALA A 133 14.75 10.28 4.49
C ALA A 133 14.97 8.88 5.08
N LYS A 134 14.20 8.56 6.13
CA LYS A 134 14.22 7.25 6.79
C LYS A 134 12.82 6.69 6.96
N ARG A 135 12.72 5.39 7.21
CA ARG A 135 11.46 4.73 7.55
C ARG A 135 11.20 4.84 9.04
N TYR A 136 9.99 5.25 9.39
CA TYR A 136 9.57 5.50 10.77
C TYR A 136 8.74 4.35 11.37
N TYR A 137 8.26 3.43 10.53
CA TYR A 137 7.47 2.26 10.93
C TYR A 137 8.33 0.99 11.13
N VAL A 138 9.64 1.08 10.86
CA VAL A 138 10.60 -0.01 11.09
C VAL A 138 11.32 0.28 12.39
N ARG A 139 11.21 -0.63 13.36
CA ARG A 139 11.80 -0.49 14.70
C ARG A 139 12.83 -1.58 14.91
N GLU A 140 13.92 -1.25 15.57
CA GLU A 140 14.92 -2.23 16.00
C GLU A 140 14.43 -2.92 17.28
N GLN A 141 14.57 -4.24 17.34
CA GLN A 141 14.18 -5.04 18.50
C GLN A 141 15.39 -5.86 18.99
N GLY A 142 15.73 -5.71 20.27
CA GLY A 142 16.79 -6.47 20.92
C GLY A 142 18.22 -6.04 20.57
N GLU A 143 19.21 -6.76 21.12
CA GLU A 143 20.65 -6.51 20.89
C GLU A 143 21.17 -7.10 19.57
N LYS A 144 20.45 -8.09 19.02
CA LYS A 144 20.69 -8.60 17.67
C LYS A 144 19.94 -7.67 16.72
N GLN A 145 20.59 -7.17 15.67
CA GLN A 145 20.07 -6.26 14.64
C GLN A 145 18.82 -6.80 13.91
N THR A 146 17.72 -7.01 14.64
CA THR A 146 16.45 -7.53 14.14
C THR A 146 15.48 -6.37 14.03
N PHE A 147 14.85 -6.26 12.88
CA PHE A 147 13.93 -5.18 12.57
C PHE A 147 12.51 -5.71 12.56
N VAL A 148 11.62 -5.05 13.31
CA VAL A 148 10.19 -5.33 13.35
C VAL A 148 9.44 -4.22 12.64
N TYR A 149 8.49 -4.60 11.81
CA TYR A 149 7.62 -3.69 11.10
C TYR A 149 6.30 -4.39 10.74
N ASP A 150 5.27 -3.59 10.48
CA ASP A 150 4.03 -4.08 9.91
C ASP A 150 4.13 -4.08 8.36
N PRO A 151 4.02 -5.25 7.69
CA PRO A 151 4.16 -5.34 6.23
C PRO A 151 3.20 -4.45 5.45
N ARG A 152 2.06 -4.05 6.03
CA ARG A 152 1.08 -3.19 5.37
C ARG A 152 1.65 -1.82 5.01
N PHE A 153 2.55 -1.28 5.84
CA PHE A 153 3.25 -0.02 5.54
C PHE A 153 4.20 -0.18 4.35
N LEU A 154 4.96 -1.29 4.31
CA LEU A 154 5.91 -1.58 3.23
C LEU A 154 5.19 -1.79 1.89
N VAL A 155 4.11 -2.57 1.89
CA VAL A 155 3.30 -2.77 0.68
C VAL A 155 2.74 -1.44 0.19
N VAL A 156 2.26 -0.56 1.09
CA VAL A 156 1.80 0.77 0.69
C VAL A 156 2.91 1.63 0.09
N GLU A 157 4.12 1.64 0.68
CA GLU A 157 5.26 2.35 0.08
C GLU A 157 5.55 1.87 -1.34
N TYR A 158 5.59 0.55 -1.52
CA TYR A 158 5.84 -0.08 -2.81
C TYR A 158 4.77 0.26 -3.85
N VAL A 159 3.49 0.02 -3.51
CA VAL A 159 2.36 0.25 -4.42
C VAL A 159 2.22 1.72 -4.77
N PHE A 160 2.50 2.61 -3.81
CA PHE A 160 2.26 4.04 -4.02
C PHE A 160 3.48 4.73 -4.65
N GLY A 161 4.63 4.08 -4.62
CA GLY A 161 5.89 4.62 -5.13
C GLY A 161 6.43 5.75 -4.26
N ILE A 162 6.19 5.72 -2.95
CA ILE A 162 6.54 6.80 -2.02
C ILE A 162 7.26 6.26 -0.79
N LEU A 163 7.96 7.15 -0.07
CA LEU A 163 8.40 6.89 1.31
C LEU A 163 7.40 7.58 2.23
N LEU A 164 6.91 6.86 3.24
CA LEU A 164 5.98 7.42 4.20
C LEU A 164 6.68 8.44 5.11
N ARG A 165 6.03 9.60 5.28
CA ARG A 165 6.53 10.65 6.17
C ARG A 165 6.27 10.26 7.62
N LYS A 166 7.12 10.69 8.54
CA LYS A 166 6.98 10.47 10.00
C LYS A 166 5.55 10.74 10.48
N ARG A 167 5.02 11.92 10.17
CA ARG A 167 3.68 12.34 10.59
C ARG A 167 2.55 11.44 10.06
N GLN A 168 2.70 10.86 8.87
CA GLN A 168 1.72 9.93 8.30
C GLN A 168 1.71 8.62 9.10
N VAL A 169 2.90 8.10 9.44
CA VAL A 169 3.04 6.87 10.25
C VAL A 169 2.45 7.09 11.65
N GLU A 170 2.87 8.14 12.35
CA GLU A 170 2.38 8.47 13.69
C GLU A 170 0.85 8.62 13.74
N MET A 171 0.28 9.29 12.73
CA MET A 171 -1.16 9.48 12.63
C MET A 171 -1.90 8.15 12.48
N VAL A 172 -1.43 7.28 11.58
CA VAL A 172 -2.01 5.96 11.35
C VAL A 172 -1.92 5.10 12.61
N GLU A 173 -0.73 5.01 13.22
CA GLU A 173 -0.54 4.26 14.46
C GLU A 173 -1.48 4.75 15.57
N SER A 174 -1.62 6.08 15.69
CA SER A 174 -2.48 6.72 16.69
C SER A 174 -3.98 6.48 16.44
N PHE A 175 -4.42 6.45 15.18
CA PHE A 175 -5.81 6.07 14.85
C PHE A 175 -6.07 4.60 15.12
N VAL A 176 -5.15 3.72 14.73
CA VAL A 176 -5.27 2.27 14.95
C VAL A 176 -5.31 1.95 16.43
N SER A 177 -4.49 2.60 17.26
CA SER A 177 -4.54 2.40 18.72
C SER A 177 -5.86 2.90 19.32
N SER A 178 -6.35 4.06 18.91
CA SER A 178 -7.62 4.61 19.42
C SER A 178 -8.81 3.72 19.08
N ILE A 179 -8.89 3.23 17.83
CA ILE A 179 -9.96 2.33 17.40
C ILE A 179 -9.93 1.01 18.18
N ARG A 180 -8.75 0.47 18.46
CA ARG A 180 -8.61 -0.75 19.28
C ARG A 180 -9.07 -0.54 20.74
N ASN A 181 -8.96 0.68 21.24
CA ASN A 181 -9.44 1.05 22.58
C ASN A 181 -10.92 1.44 22.59
N GLY A 182 -11.58 1.57 21.43
CA GLY A 182 -12.94 2.07 21.32
C GLY A 182 -13.06 3.60 21.39
N ASP A 183 -11.95 4.32 21.30
CA ASP A 183 -11.90 5.78 21.43
C ASP A 183 -12.09 6.48 20.08
N SER A 184 -12.86 7.57 20.09
CA SER A 184 -12.96 8.49 18.96
C SER A 184 -11.73 9.39 18.89
N ARG A 185 -11.23 9.64 17.68
CA ARG A 185 -10.05 10.51 17.48
C ARG A 185 -10.21 11.46 16.31
N VAL A 186 -9.75 12.69 16.50
CA VAL A 186 -9.66 13.72 15.47
C VAL A 186 -8.21 14.17 15.38
N GLN A 187 -7.71 14.32 14.15
CA GLN A 187 -6.36 14.84 13.91
C GLN A 187 -6.37 15.83 12.74
N GLN A 188 -5.70 16.96 12.94
CA GLN A 188 -5.49 17.96 11.90
C GLN A 188 -4.22 17.65 11.10
N MET A 189 -4.31 17.78 9.77
CA MET A 189 -3.14 17.80 8.88
C MET A 189 -3.16 19.04 8.03
N ILE A 190 -1.97 19.53 7.68
CA ILE A 190 -1.81 20.57 6.67
C ILE A 190 -2.31 20.06 5.30
N MET A 191 -2.77 20.98 4.46
CA MET A 191 -3.15 20.69 3.07
C MET A 191 -1.96 20.07 2.31
N GLY A 192 -2.24 19.13 1.40
CA GLY A 192 -1.21 18.45 0.62
C GLY A 192 -0.38 17.37 1.36
N GLN A 193 -0.65 17.09 2.65
CA GLN A 193 0.09 16.03 3.37
C GLN A 193 -0.38 14.59 3.11
N GLY A 194 -1.31 14.41 2.17
CA GLY A 194 -1.77 13.08 1.75
C GLY A 194 -2.82 12.44 2.65
N LYS A 195 -3.73 13.25 3.23
CA LYS A 195 -4.89 12.78 4.01
C LYS A 195 -5.68 11.70 3.26
N THR A 196 -6.22 12.06 2.10
CA THR A 196 -7.06 11.19 1.27
C THR A 196 -6.22 10.24 0.40
N THR A 197 -5.00 10.62 0.06
CA THR A 197 -4.17 9.86 -0.91
C THR A 197 -3.24 8.84 -0.28
N VAL A 198 -2.94 8.96 1.02
CA VAL A 198 -2.00 8.08 1.74
C VAL A 198 -2.61 7.55 3.03
N VAL A 199 -3.01 8.44 3.95
CA VAL A 199 -3.47 8.04 5.29
C VAL A 199 -4.77 7.26 5.23
N GLY A 200 -5.79 7.75 4.51
CA GLY A 200 -7.07 7.06 4.33
C GLY A 200 -6.92 5.64 3.75
N PRO A 201 -6.25 5.46 2.59
CA PRO A 201 -5.98 4.13 2.03
C PRO A 201 -5.21 3.20 2.97
N LEU A 202 -4.21 3.71 3.69
CA LEU A 202 -3.42 2.92 4.63
C LEU A 202 -4.25 2.48 5.85
N LEU A 203 -5.13 3.36 6.37
CA LEU A 203 -6.08 2.99 7.42
C LEU A 203 -7.06 1.92 6.95
N VAL A 204 -7.62 2.05 5.75
CA VAL A 204 -8.48 1.01 5.14
C VAL A 204 -7.75 -0.33 5.07
N LEU A 205 -6.48 -0.33 4.66
CA LEU A 205 -5.70 -1.56 4.55
C LEU A 205 -5.48 -2.24 5.91
N ILE A 206 -5.33 -1.45 6.97
CA ILE A 206 -5.08 -1.95 8.34
C ILE A 206 -6.36 -2.38 9.05
N LEU A 207 -7.44 -1.62 8.90
CA LEU A 207 -8.68 -1.75 9.67
C LEU A 207 -9.71 -2.68 9.02
N ALA A 208 -9.69 -2.85 7.69
CA ALA A 208 -10.61 -3.75 7.00
C ALA A 208 -10.15 -5.22 7.19
N ASP A 209 -10.41 -5.75 8.38
CA ASP A 209 -10.03 -7.09 8.84
C ASP A 209 -11.02 -8.19 8.41
N GLY A 210 -12.23 -7.82 8.02
CA GLY A 210 -13.32 -8.72 7.64
C GLY A 210 -14.39 -8.84 8.71
N ASN A 211 -14.14 -8.33 9.91
CA ASN A 211 -15.09 -8.26 11.01
C ASN A 211 -15.75 -6.88 11.07
N SER A 212 -14.95 -5.83 10.88
CA SER A 212 -15.41 -4.44 10.90
C SER A 212 -15.60 -3.88 9.50
N LEU A 213 -16.68 -3.14 9.29
CA LEU A 213 -16.90 -2.40 8.04
C LEU A 213 -16.16 -1.06 8.13
N VAL A 214 -15.31 -0.77 7.13
CA VAL A 214 -14.60 0.51 7.05
C VAL A 214 -15.26 1.42 6.02
N THR A 215 -15.80 2.54 6.51
CA THR A 215 -16.42 3.59 5.69
C THR A 215 -15.51 4.82 5.65
N GLN A 216 -15.28 5.35 4.45
CA GLN A 216 -14.76 6.71 4.28
C GLN A 216 -15.95 7.62 3.99
N VAL A 217 -16.10 8.67 4.77
CA VAL A 217 -17.14 9.70 4.57
C VAL A 217 -16.48 10.99 4.12
N MET A 218 -17.02 11.62 3.07
CA MET A 218 -16.46 12.83 2.48
C MET A 218 -17.55 13.69 1.84
N PRO A 219 -17.38 15.02 1.70
CA PRO A 219 -18.31 15.84 0.95
C PRO A 219 -18.57 15.28 -0.46
N THR A 220 -19.82 15.38 -0.93
CA THR A 220 -20.28 14.81 -2.22
C THR A 220 -19.39 15.21 -3.40
N ALA A 221 -18.94 16.48 -3.43
CA ALA A 221 -18.04 16.99 -4.46
C ALA A 221 -16.67 16.28 -4.52
N LEU A 222 -16.21 15.67 -3.42
CA LEU A 222 -14.92 14.97 -3.32
C LEU A 222 -15.05 13.45 -3.48
N LEU A 223 -16.28 12.93 -3.62
CA LEU A 223 -16.56 11.49 -3.66
C LEU A 223 -15.91 10.82 -4.88
N GLU A 224 -16.14 11.38 -6.06
CA GLU A 224 -15.57 10.92 -7.33
C GLU A 224 -14.03 10.88 -7.26
N GLN A 225 -13.43 11.97 -6.80
CA GLN A 225 -11.99 12.11 -6.67
C GLN A 225 -11.40 11.06 -5.71
N THR A 226 -12.00 10.91 -4.53
CA THR A 226 -11.53 9.95 -3.52
C THR A 226 -11.68 8.51 -4.01
N ARG A 227 -12.78 8.20 -4.69
CA ARG A 227 -13.02 6.89 -5.29
C ARG A 227 -11.97 6.56 -6.34
N ASN A 228 -11.64 7.50 -7.23
CA ASN A 228 -10.61 7.31 -8.26
C ASN A 228 -9.22 7.12 -7.63
N VAL A 229 -8.89 7.88 -6.59
CA VAL A 229 -7.66 7.69 -5.83
C VAL A 229 -7.60 6.28 -5.25
N LEU A 230 -8.63 5.82 -4.52
CA LEU A 230 -8.65 4.49 -3.91
C LEU A 230 -8.56 3.37 -4.96
N ARG A 231 -9.33 3.47 -6.06
CA ARG A 231 -9.28 2.49 -7.15
C ARG A 231 -7.89 2.42 -7.79
N ASN A 232 -7.28 3.56 -8.10
CA ASN A 232 -5.94 3.60 -8.67
C ASN A 232 -4.89 3.00 -7.72
N ARG A 233 -5.07 3.14 -6.41
CA ARG A 233 -4.17 2.58 -5.40
C ARG A 233 -4.42 1.09 -5.11
N PHE A 234 -5.67 0.63 -5.20
CA PHE A 234 -6.09 -0.74 -4.86
C PHE A 234 -6.42 -1.63 -6.06
N ASN A 235 -6.03 -1.25 -7.29
CA ASN A 235 -6.21 -2.10 -8.48
C ASN A 235 -4.88 -2.62 -9.06
N SER A 236 -3.73 -2.07 -8.67
CA SER A 236 -2.45 -2.42 -9.27
C SER A 236 -1.82 -3.70 -8.68
N VAL A 237 -1.89 -3.86 -7.36
CA VAL A 237 -1.22 -4.95 -6.63
C VAL A 237 -2.15 -5.58 -5.59
N ILE A 238 -2.77 -4.72 -4.78
CA ILE A 238 -3.84 -5.12 -3.85
C ILE A 238 -5.12 -5.21 -4.68
N THR A 239 -6.04 -6.11 -4.35
CA THR A 239 -7.36 -6.22 -5.02
C THR A 239 -8.49 -5.96 -4.01
N LYS A 240 -8.66 -4.70 -3.61
CA LYS A 240 -9.78 -4.28 -2.73
C LYS A 240 -10.81 -3.50 -3.55
N LYS A 241 -12.07 -3.96 -3.54
CA LYS A 241 -13.15 -3.24 -4.21
C LYS A 241 -13.47 -1.95 -3.44
N VAL A 242 -13.81 -0.91 -4.20
CA VAL A 242 -14.27 0.38 -3.69
C VAL A 242 -15.75 0.50 -3.99
N TYR A 243 -16.57 0.38 -2.95
CA TYR A 243 -18.02 0.54 -3.02
C TYR A 243 -18.40 2.00 -2.80
N THR A 244 -19.47 2.42 -3.44
CA THR A 244 -20.12 3.70 -3.16
C THR A 244 -21.47 3.41 -2.52
N LEU A 245 -21.69 4.01 -1.35
CA LEU A 245 -22.99 4.06 -0.72
C LEU A 245 -23.61 5.41 -1.09
N GLN A 246 -24.77 5.34 -1.75
CA GLN A 246 -25.66 6.47 -1.93
C GLN A 246 -26.87 6.13 -1.08
N PHE A 247 -27.05 6.89 -0.01
CA PHE A 247 -28.16 6.75 0.90
C PHE A 247 -28.59 8.18 1.17
N ASP A 248 -29.79 8.56 0.77
CA ASP A 248 -30.30 9.91 0.95
C ASP A 248 -31.61 9.89 1.75
N ARG A 249 -32.11 11.07 2.12
CA ARG A 249 -33.36 11.21 2.87
C ARG A 249 -34.62 10.87 2.06
N GLY A 250 -34.50 10.72 0.74
CA GLY A 250 -35.57 10.34 -0.17
C GLY A 250 -35.65 8.84 -0.42
N TRP A 251 -34.81 8.03 0.23
CA TRP A 251 -34.87 6.58 0.16
C TRP A 251 -36.20 6.05 0.70
N GLU A 252 -36.84 5.17 -0.08
CA GLU A 252 -38.06 4.47 0.34
C GLU A 252 -37.75 3.51 1.50
N ASP A 253 -38.54 3.59 2.56
CA ASP A 253 -38.41 2.76 3.76
C ASP A 253 -39.07 1.39 3.56
N SER A 254 -38.61 0.65 2.55
CA SER A 254 -39.07 -0.72 2.29
C SER A 254 -38.12 -1.74 2.92
N ALA A 255 -38.69 -2.77 3.57
CA ALA A 255 -37.92 -3.83 4.20
C ALA A 255 -36.97 -4.54 3.21
N GLU A 256 -37.40 -4.69 1.96
CA GLU A 256 -36.62 -5.30 0.88
C GLU A 256 -35.37 -4.47 0.52
N LEU A 257 -35.49 -3.13 0.46
CA LEU A 257 -34.36 -2.24 0.18
C LEU A 257 -33.35 -2.24 1.32
N VAL A 258 -33.83 -2.26 2.57
CA VAL A 258 -32.97 -2.33 3.76
C VAL A 258 -32.20 -3.65 3.80
N GLU A 259 -32.86 -4.77 3.50
CA GLU A 259 -32.20 -6.08 3.43
C GLU A 259 -31.13 -6.12 2.31
N ALA A 260 -31.45 -5.59 1.13
CA ALA A 260 -30.50 -5.50 0.03
C ALA A 260 -29.28 -4.61 0.37
N LEU A 261 -29.52 -3.49 1.07
CA LEU A 261 -28.46 -2.60 1.55
C LEU A 261 -27.57 -3.31 2.58
N TYR A 262 -28.17 -3.98 3.56
CA TYR A 262 -27.43 -4.76 4.55
C TYR A 262 -26.59 -5.85 3.88
N ALA A 263 -27.15 -6.62 2.95
CA ALA A 263 -26.43 -7.65 2.21
C ALA A 263 -25.24 -7.08 1.43
N LYS A 264 -25.40 -5.88 0.83
CA LYS A 264 -24.33 -5.18 0.13
C LYS A 264 -23.20 -4.75 1.08
N LEU A 265 -23.54 -4.16 2.23
CA LEU A 265 -22.57 -3.71 3.23
C LEU A 265 -21.86 -4.88 3.91
N ASP A 266 -22.58 -5.94 4.25
CA ASP A 266 -22.01 -7.15 4.83
C ASP A 266 -21.11 -7.89 3.83
N SER A 267 -21.47 -7.92 2.55
CA SER A 267 -20.58 -8.40 1.50
C SER A 267 -19.30 -7.55 1.42
N ALA A 268 -19.41 -6.22 1.47
CA ALA A 268 -18.24 -5.34 1.47
C ALA A 268 -17.33 -5.58 2.69
N ARG A 269 -17.92 -5.78 3.88
CA ARG A 269 -17.24 -6.14 5.12
C ARG A 269 -16.47 -7.45 4.98
N ARG A 270 -17.15 -8.54 4.59
CA ARG A 270 -16.54 -9.87 4.40
C ARG A 270 -15.40 -9.87 3.39
N HIS A 271 -15.53 -9.12 2.30
CA HIS A 271 -14.50 -8.95 1.28
C HIS A 271 -13.43 -7.91 1.65
N ARG A 272 -13.44 -7.36 2.88
CA ARG A 272 -12.47 -6.37 3.37
C ARG A 272 -12.37 -5.14 2.46
N CYS A 273 -13.49 -4.73 1.89
CA CYS A 273 -13.56 -3.62 0.94
C CYS A 273 -13.75 -2.29 1.67
N VAL A 274 -13.61 -1.19 0.94
CA VAL A 274 -13.90 0.15 1.45
C VAL A 274 -15.22 0.64 0.89
N VAL A 275 -16.03 1.26 1.74
CA VAL A 275 -17.26 1.94 1.34
C VAL A 275 -17.02 3.45 1.40
N CYS A 276 -17.22 4.14 0.29
CA CYS A 276 -17.20 5.59 0.23
C CYS A 276 -18.65 6.11 0.25
N ALA A 277 -18.94 7.07 1.14
CA ALA A 277 -20.25 7.67 1.27
C ALA A 277 -20.16 9.20 1.37
N PRO A 278 -21.14 9.94 0.83
CA PRO A 278 -21.39 11.30 1.28
C PRO A 278 -21.91 11.30 2.73
N PRO A 279 -21.84 12.44 3.46
CA PRO A 279 -22.40 12.57 4.81
C PRO A 279 -23.94 12.72 4.82
N GLU A 280 -24.53 13.02 3.66
CA GLU A 280 -25.96 13.25 3.44
C GLU A 280 -26.68 11.97 3.03
#